data_AF-A0A9P5EBI3-F1
#
_entry.id   AF-A0A9P5EBI3-F1
#
_cell.length_a   1.000
_cell.length_b   1.000
_cell.length_c   1.000
_cell.angle_alpha   90.00
_cell.angle_beta   90.00
_cell.angle_gamma   90.00
#
_symmetry.space_group_name_H-M   'P 1'
#
loop_
_entity.id
_entity.type
_entity.pdbx_description
1 polymer ?
#
loop_
_entity_poly.entity_id
_entity_poly.type
_entity_poly.pdbx_seq_one_letter_code
_entity_poly.pdbx_strand_id
1 'polypeptide(L)'
;MPARIHENCVDFRVLTWDKGNEKWLREDVRPGDFYEGEIPALWSESHVIVVFADADKVRDCSSCKKRFSDVFCMPELWWSSYSRRSNGYFGSETFRDNNGMITALNTWSRFLVKQLNETSHYWHKFNILTRWIKDPQQTILLVFEAPKQLRLRDRFPDPLLLNSHNDTLSDPFWFYPRLFEDLSLLQDNSVWAVRDHVRRIEKTDLTQKPEPKYRAMHDTARHAIHVSETLEVAEKTITAIIQQHSTFEAEAAGGSRPAKAKFRHVGERLLWYIHILQSLRCRASANKERLLNEIQLAFNSVAQYDSRISVKIGQATQSDSAAMKTIAFVTLTFLPATFISALFSMSFFSVDDDTGVWIVNEKFWVYWVFAVPATLFTWGLWLSWQWFYRPVKIGEEENPVKKFGDLIGFVKRGGMDEECQIS
;
A
#
# COMPACT_ATOMS: atom_id res chain seq x y z
N MET A 1 -45.71 35.30 7.59
CA MET A 1 -45.34 34.25 6.62
C MET A 1 -43.92 33.78 6.95
N PRO A 2 -43.74 32.67 7.68
CA PRO A 2 -42.40 32.15 7.97
C PRO A 2 -41.91 31.39 6.73
N ALA A 3 -41.25 32.11 5.84
CA ALA A 3 -40.65 31.55 4.64
C ALA A 3 -39.39 30.74 5.01
N ARG A 4 -39.39 29.44 4.68
CA ARG A 4 -38.24 28.70 4.12
C ARG A 4 -37.03 28.41 5.04
N ILE A 5 -37.24 28.00 6.29
CA ILE A 5 -36.12 27.53 7.14
C ILE A 5 -35.69 26.09 6.75
N HIS A 6 -36.56 25.32 6.07
CA HIS A 6 -36.37 23.87 5.89
C HIS A 6 -36.36 23.37 4.43
N GLU A 7 -36.32 24.23 3.40
CA GLU A 7 -36.40 23.81 1.99
C GLU A 7 -35.29 22.84 1.53
N ASN A 8 -34.15 22.80 2.24
CA ASN A 8 -33.02 21.92 1.93
C ASN A 8 -32.83 20.75 2.91
N CYS A 9 -33.78 20.55 3.85
CA CYS A 9 -33.72 19.44 4.80
C CYS A 9 -34.17 18.14 4.12
N VAL A 10 -33.49 17.04 4.40
CA VAL A 10 -33.81 15.73 3.83
C VAL A 10 -34.52 14.90 4.89
N ASP A 11 -35.57 14.18 4.48
CA ASP A 11 -36.29 13.22 5.31
C ASP A 11 -35.32 12.22 5.95
N PHE A 12 -35.58 11.88 7.20
CA PHE A 12 -34.81 10.88 7.93
C PHE A 12 -35.73 9.73 8.33
N ARG A 13 -35.16 8.53 8.39
CA ARG A 13 -35.92 7.32 8.66
C ARG A 13 -35.81 6.94 10.11
N VAL A 14 -36.93 6.61 10.74
CA VAL A 14 -36.99 6.10 12.10
C VAL A 14 -37.48 4.66 12.07
N LEU A 15 -36.78 3.79 12.79
CA LEU A 15 -37.23 2.44 13.10
C LEU A 15 -37.43 2.33 14.61
N THR A 16 -38.59 1.85 15.03
CA THR A 16 -38.90 1.61 16.44
C THR A 16 -39.18 0.13 16.67
N TRP A 17 -38.62 -0.42 17.75
CA TRP A 17 -38.89 -1.79 18.16
C TRP A 17 -40.05 -1.84 19.14
N ASP A 18 -41.18 -2.38 18.68
CA ASP A 18 -42.34 -2.65 19.51
C ASP A 18 -42.19 -4.03 20.18
N LYS A 19 -41.98 -4.02 21.50
CA LYS A 19 -41.83 -5.24 22.31
C LYS A 19 -43.16 -5.98 22.48
N GLY A 20 -44.30 -5.28 22.46
CA GLY A 20 -45.62 -5.89 22.63
C GLY A 20 -45.99 -6.79 21.46
N ASN A 21 -45.59 -6.39 20.25
CA ASN A 21 -45.87 -7.12 19.02
C ASN A 21 -44.65 -7.82 18.40
N GLU A 22 -43.47 -7.72 19.04
CA GLU A 22 -42.17 -8.21 18.55
C GLU A 22 -41.88 -7.83 17.09
N LYS A 23 -42.20 -6.58 16.73
CA LYS A 23 -42.13 -6.10 15.34
C LYS A 23 -41.43 -4.75 15.26
N TRP A 24 -40.76 -4.55 14.13
CA TRP A 24 -40.23 -3.26 13.75
C TRP A 24 -41.29 -2.42 13.08
N LEU A 25 -41.52 -1.23 13.62
CA LEU A 25 -42.32 -0.21 12.99
C LEU A 25 -41.37 0.76 12.28
N ARG A 26 -41.71 1.09 11.03
CA ARG A 26 -40.93 1.99 10.18
C ARG A 26 -41.75 3.23 9.90
N GLU A 27 -41.14 4.38 10.15
CA GLU A 27 -41.73 5.68 9.88
C GLU A 27 -40.67 6.56 9.20
N ASP A 28 -41.00 7.12 8.05
CA ASP A 28 -40.17 8.15 7.43
C ASP A 28 -40.68 9.49 7.97
N VAL A 29 -39.84 10.18 8.75
CA VAL A 29 -40.20 11.40 9.47
C VAL A 29 -39.75 12.60 8.65
N ARG A 30 -40.69 13.52 8.37
CA ARG A 30 -40.35 14.76 7.70
C ARG A 30 -39.60 15.67 8.66
N PRO A 31 -38.59 16.40 8.18
CA PRO A 31 -37.82 17.30 9.01
C PRO A 31 -38.72 18.33 9.73
N GLY A 32 -39.70 18.90 9.02
CA GLY A 32 -40.66 19.88 9.57
C GLY A 32 -41.37 19.40 10.85
N ASP A 33 -41.92 18.18 10.82
CA ASP A 33 -42.70 17.60 11.93
C ASP A 33 -41.81 17.39 13.18
N PHE A 34 -40.55 16.99 12.98
CA PHE A 34 -39.57 16.84 14.04
C PHE A 34 -39.07 18.19 14.62
N TYR A 35 -39.09 19.25 13.81
CA TYR A 35 -38.64 20.59 14.20
C TYR A 35 -39.72 21.41 14.91
N GLU A 36 -41.00 21.20 14.59
CA GLU A 36 -42.12 21.90 15.22
C GLU A 36 -42.49 21.36 16.60
N GLY A 37 -41.87 20.27 17.04
CA GLY A 37 -41.96 19.78 18.43
C GLY A 37 -42.71 18.47 18.59
N GLU A 38 -43.25 17.91 17.51
CA GLU A 38 -43.90 16.60 17.54
C GLU A 38 -42.83 15.50 17.55
N ILE A 39 -42.43 15.09 18.76
CA ILE A 39 -41.76 13.80 18.94
C ILE A 39 -42.86 12.74 18.80
N PRO A 40 -42.79 11.81 17.82
CA PRO A 40 -43.80 10.78 17.66
C PRO A 40 -44.03 10.04 18.99
N ALA A 41 -45.29 9.90 19.42
CA ALA A 41 -45.62 9.21 20.67
C ALA A 41 -45.06 7.78 20.74
N LEU A 42 -44.82 7.13 19.58
CA LEU A 42 -44.12 5.84 19.49
C LEU A 42 -42.72 5.84 20.15
N TRP A 43 -42.07 7.01 20.26
CA TRP A 43 -40.76 7.13 20.89
C TRP A 43 -40.81 6.89 22.39
N SER A 44 -41.91 7.15 23.09
CA SER A 44 -41.95 6.95 24.55
C SER A 44 -42.14 5.49 24.97
N GLU A 45 -42.67 4.63 24.09
CA GLU A 45 -43.03 3.25 24.44
C GLU A 45 -42.01 2.19 23.96
N SER A 46 -41.08 2.56 23.06
CA SER A 46 -40.14 1.62 22.44
C SER A 46 -38.85 1.45 23.25
N HIS A 47 -38.33 0.23 23.39
CA HIS A 47 -37.02 0.00 24.05
C HIS A 47 -35.82 0.35 23.15
N VAL A 48 -35.99 0.24 21.82
CA VAL A 48 -34.94 0.55 20.85
C VAL A 48 -35.51 1.42 19.74
N ILE A 49 -34.84 2.55 19.48
CA ILE A 49 -35.18 3.51 18.44
C ILE A 49 -33.93 3.69 17.58
N VAL A 50 -34.05 3.51 16.27
CA VAL A 50 -32.95 3.73 15.32
C VAL A 50 -33.31 4.86 14.38
N VAL A 51 -32.49 5.90 14.34
CA VAL A 51 -32.66 7.09 13.50
C VAL A 51 -31.58 7.10 12.44
N PHE A 52 -31.97 7.00 11.17
CA PHE A 52 -31.07 7.10 10.02
C PHE A 52 -31.14 8.50 9.41
N ALA A 53 -30.04 9.24 9.50
CA ALA A 53 -29.95 10.61 8.98
C ALA A 53 -28.68 10.82 8.15
N ASP A 54 -28.68 11.83 7.28
CA ASP A 54 -27.47 12.26 6.58
C ASP A 54 -26.74 13.33 7.40
N ALA A 55 -25.56 12.99 7.93
CA ALA A 55 -24.79 13.89 8.80
C ALA A 55 -24.39 15.21 8.13
N ASP A 56 -24.11 15.21 6.83
CA ASP A 56 -23.71 16.43 6.12
C ASP A 56 -24.93 17.34 5.94
N LYS A 57 -26.09 16.77 5.58
CA LYS A 57 -27.35 17.52 5.47
C LYS A 57 -27.82 18.11 6.79
N VAL A 58 -27.74 17.35 7.88
CA VAL A 58 -28.10 17.86 9.22
C VAL A 58 -27.13 18.97 9.65
N ARG A 59 -25.84 18.84 9.33
CA ARG A 59 -24.81 19.84 9.67
C ARG A 59 -24.94 21.13 8.88
N ASP A 60 -25.35 21.06 7.61
CA ASP A 60 -25.50 22.22 6.73
C ASP A 60 -26.69 23.12 7.13
N CYS A 61 -27.64 22.59 7.92
CA CYS A 61 -28.77 23.36 8.46
C CYS A 61 -28.59 23.65 9.95
N SER A 62 -28.48 24.92 10.33
CA SER A 62 -28.25 25.35 11.72
C SER A 62 -29.40 24.94 12.67
N SER A 63 -30.65 25.03 12.21
CA SER A 63 -31.83 24.62 12.97
C SER A 63 -31.84 23.11 13.23
N CYS A 64 -31.51 22.30 12.20
CA CYS A 64 -31.44 20.85 12.31
C CYS A 64 -30.33 20.42 13.26
N LYS A 65 -29.13 20.99 13.08
CA LYS A 65 -27.99 20.77 13.97
C LYS A 65 -28.38 21.03 15.42
N LYS A 66 -28.97 22.20 15.70
CA LYS A 66 -29.39 22.59 17.06
C LYS A 66 -30.43 21.63 17.63
N ARG A 67 -31.47 21.28 16.85
CA ARG A 67 -32.51 20.35 17.31
C ARG A 67 -31.94 18.97 17.63
N PHE A 68 -31.05 18.43 16.78
CA PHE A 68 -30.39 17.14 17.04
C PHE A 68 -29.52 17.21 18.31
N SER A 69 -28.76 18.28 18.49
CA SER A 69 -28.01 18.52 19.73
C SER A 69 -28.93 18.55 20.95
N ASP A 70 -30.03 19.30 20.90
CA ASP A 70 -30.93 19.49 22.03
C ASP A 70 -31.70 18.20 22.38
N VAL A 71 -32.25 17.50 21.38
CA VAL A 71 -33.08 16.30 21.58
C VAL A 71 -32.25 15.10 22.03
N PHE A 72 -31.09 14.88 21.42
CA PHE A 72 -30.27 13.70 21.70
C PHE A 72 -29.09 13.99 22.65
N CYS A 73 -29.01 15.22 23.18
CA CYS A 73 -27.89 15.72 23.97
C CYS A 73 -26.54 15.47 23.27
N MET A 74 -26.45 15.75 21.97
CA MET A 74 -25.21 15.52 21.22
C MET A 74 -24.17 16.56 21.62
N PRO A 75 -22.90 16.16 21.84
CA PRO A 75 -21.88 17.10 22.24
C PRO A 75 -21.43 17.97 21.06
N GLU A 76 -21.19 19.26 21.30
CA GLU A 76 -20.76 20.21 20.25
C GLU A 76 -19.47 19.78 19.53
N LEU A 77 -18.58 19.08 20.24
CA LEU A 77 -17.36 18.51 19.69
C LEU A 77 -17.60 17.55 18.52
N TRP A 78 -18.76 16.88 18.46
CA TRP A 78 -19.12 15.98 17.36
C TRP A 78 -19.32 16.77 16.05
N TRP A 79 -19.86 17.98 16.16
CA TRP A 79 -20.10 18.90 15.04
C TRP A 79 -18.85 19.66 14.59
N SER A 80 -17.72 19.49 15.26
CA SER A 80 -16.46 20.11 14.86
C SER A 80 -15.97 19.60 13.51
N SER A 81 -15.13 20.39 12.86
CA SER A 81 -14.48 20.02 11.59
C SER A 81 -13.43 18.91 11.79
N TYR A 82 -12.73 18.89 12.94
CA TYR A 82 -11.72 17.87 13.23
C TYR A 82 -12.37 16.50 13.47
N SER A 83 -13.47 16.43 14.22
CA SER A 83 -14.24 15.18 14.37
C SER A 83 -14.76 14.71 13.00
N ARG A 84 -15.28 15.61 12.16
CA ARG A 84 -15.75 15.26 10.81
C ARG A 84 -14.65 14.66 9.92
N ARG A 85 -13.41 15.15 10.04
CA ARG A 85 -12.28 14.74 9.19
C ARG A 85 -11.45 13.60 9.77
N SER A 86 -11.65 13.25 11.04
CA SER A 86 -10.92 12.15 11.68
C SER A 86 -11.23 10.78 11.02
N ASN A 87 -10.23 9.90 11.04
CA ASN A 87 -10.36 8.51 10.59
C ASN A 87 -11.15 7.64 11.58
N GLY A 88 -11.22 8.07 12.83
CA GLY A 88 -12.01 7.43 13.87
C GLY A 88 -11.80 8.08 15.22
N TYR A 89 -12.76 7.89 16.11
CA TYR A 89 -12.73 8.37 17.49
C TYR A 89 -13.85 7.70 18.26
N PHE A 90 -13.73 7.75 19.58
CA PHE A 90 -14.79 7.40 20.51
C PHE A 90 -14.88 8.47 21.58
N GLY A 91 -16.10 8.75 22.04
CA GLY A 91 -16.33 9.52 23.25
C GLY A 91 -17.58 9.03 23.96
N SER A 92 -17.65 9.36 25.25
CA SER A 92 -18.71 8.93 26.14
C SER A 92 -18.99 10.02 27.15
N GLU A 93 -20.26 10.20 27.48
CA GLU A 93 -20.73 11.17 28.45
C GLU A 93 -21.85 10.57 29.30
N THR A 94 -21.60 10.45 30.60
CA THR A 94 -22.54 9.88 31.56
C THR A 94 -23.34 11.01 32.21
N PHE A 95 -24.66 10.91 32.16
CA PHE A 95 -25.58 11.83 32.81
C PHE A 95 -26.01 11.27 34.16
N ARG A 96 -26.12 12.17 35.14
CA ARG A 96 -26.45 11.82 36.53
C ARG A 96 -27.60 12.69 37.04
N ASP A 97 -28.33 12.15 38.01
CA ASP A 97 -29.25 12.94 38.81
C ASP A 97 -28.53 13.69 39.95
N ASN A 98 -29.29 14.45 40.73
CA ASN A 98 -28.78 15.20 41.89
C ASN A 98 -28.19 14.30 42.99
N ASN A 99 -28.51 13.00 42.98
CA ASN A 99 -28.01 12.01 43.94
C ASN A 99 -26.74 11.32 43.42
N GLY A 100 -26.24 11.71 42.24
CA GLY A 100 -25.07 11.12 41.60
C GLY A 100 -25.35 9.80 40.88
N MET A 101 -26.60 9.35 40.82
CA MET A 101 -26.99 8.11 40.16
C MET A 101 -27.06 8.31 38.64
N ILE A 102 -26.57 7.32 37.89
CA ILE A 102 -26.62 7.34 36.42
C ILE A 102 -28.08 7.39 35.94
N THR A 103 -28.41 8.37 35.10
CA THR A 103 -29.73 8.53 34.47
C THR A 103 -29.69 8.18 32.98
N ALA A 104 -28.60 8.56 32.30
CA ALA A 104 -28.40 8.26 30.89
C ALA A 104 -26.91 8.14 30.54
N LEU A 105 -26.60 7.53 29.40
CA LEU A 105 -25.25 7.46 28.84
C LEU A 105 -25.33 7.80 27.35
N ASN A 106 -24.59 8.82 26.95
CA ASN A 106 -24.34 9.07 25.54
C ASN A 106 -22.98 8.49 25.15
N THR A 107 -22.91 7.80 24.02
CA THR A 107 -21.64 7.43 23.40
C THR A 107 -21.66 7.82 21.93
N TRP A 108 -20.52 8.20 21.39
CA TRP A 108 -20.39 8.48 19.97
C TRP A 108 -19.10 7.89 19.43
N SER A 109 -19.19 7.32 18.25
CA SER A 109 -18.07 6.65 17.63
C SER A 109 -18.03 6.90 16.13
N ARG A 110 -16.80 6.89 15.62
CA ARG A 110 -16.54 6.95 14.20
C ARG A 110 -15.55 5.87 13.80
N PHE A 111 -15.85 5.18 12.70
CA PHE A 111 -14.95 4.25 12.04
C PHE A 111 -14.90 4.54 10.55
N LEU A 112 -13.72 4.44 9.97
CA LEU A 112 -13.51 4.42 8.53
C LEU A 112 -12.99 3.05 8.10
N VAL A 113 -13.48 2.55 6.98
CA VAL A 113 -12.92 1.36 6.32
C VAL A 113 -12.74 1.67 4.84
N LYS A 114 -11.56 1.36 4.30
CA LYS A 114 -11.27 1.53 2.88
C LYS A 114 -11.36 0.17 2.19
N GLN A 115 -12.33 0.02 1.29
CA GLN A 115 -12.43 -1.17 0.45
C GLN A 115 -11.80 -0.95 -0.92
N LEU A 116 -11.23 -2.02 -1.44
CA LEU A 116 -10.66 -2.11 -2.78
C LEU A 116 -11.51 -3.07 -3.60
N ASN A 117 -11.93 -2.62 -4.78
CA ASN A 117 -12.38 -3.48 -5.87
C ASN A 117 -11.27 -3.57 -6.93
N GLU A 118 -11.46 -4.40 -7.95
CA GLU A 118 -10.45 -4.64 -9.00
C GLU A 118 -10.00 -3.35 -9.72
N THR A 119 -10.90 -2.37 -9.87
CA THR A 119 -10.66 -1.13 -10.63
C THR A 119 -10.94 0.15 -9.85
N SER A 120 -11.51 0.06 -8.65
CA SER A 120 -11.95 1.22 -7.88
C SER A 120 -11.76 1.03 -6.38
N HIS A 121 -11.88 2.12 -5.63
CA HIS A 121 -11.87 2.06 -4.16
C HIS A 121 -12.95 2.97 -3.62
N TYR A 122 -13.48 2.62 -2.46
CA TYR A 122 -14.52 3.37 -1.79
C TYR A 122 -14.32 3.29 -0.27
N TRP A 123 -14.91 4.26 0.41
CA TRP A 123 -14.78 4.43 1.85
C TRP A 123 -16.12 4.19 2.51
N HIS A 124 -16.16 3.25 3.45
CA HIS A 124 -17.25 3.11 4.40
C HIS A 124 -16.98 4.01 5.58
N LYS A 125 -18.04 4.69 6.03
CA LYS A 125 -18.00 5.52 7.22
C LYS A 125 -19.11 5.06 8.14
N PHE A 126 -18.73 4.74 9.36
CA PHE A 126 -19.65 4.48 10.44
C PHE A 126 -19.61 5.71 11.33
N ASN A 127 -20.70 6.44 11.42
CA ASN A 127 -20.84 7.58 12.34
C ASN A 127 -22.07 7.30 13.18
N ILE A 128 -21.82 6.94 14.44
CA ILE A 128 -22.86 6.44 15.32
C ILE A 128 -22.86 7.24 16.60
N LEU A 129 -24.05 7.62 17.04
CA LEU A 129 -24.27 8.14 18.38
C LEU A 129 -25.35 7.30 19.04
N THR A 130 -25.12 6.88 20.28
CA THR A 130 -26.13 6.27 21.12
C THR A 130 -26.45 7.13 22.30
N ARG A 131 -27.73 7.11 22.66
CA ARG A 131 -28.24 7.63 23.90
C ARG A 131 -29.01 6.52 24.59
N TRP A 132 -28.48 6.04 25.70
CA TRP A 132 -29.12 5.07 26.56
C TRP A 132 -29.72 5.77 27.77
N ILE A 133 -30.97 5.44 28.10
CA ILE A 133 -31.73 6.03 29.20
C ILE A 133 -32.06 4.91 30.18
N LYS A 134 -31.66 5.05 31.44
CA LYS A 134 -31.74 3.98 32.46
C LYS A 134 -33.17 3.57 32.80
N ASP A 135 -34.07 4.54 32.88
CA ASP A 135 -35.49 4.34 33.13
C ASP A 135 -36.23 5.10 32.03
N PRO A 136 -36.79 4.42 31.01
CA PRO A 136 -37.31 3.04 31.02
C PRO A 136 -36.39 1.92 30.46
N GLN A 137 -35.06 2.08 30.40
CA GLN A 137 -34.12 1.20 29.66
C GLN A 137 -34.26 1.30 28.14
N GLN A 138 -34.31 2.53 27.64
CA GLN A 138 -34.42 2.83 26.22
C GLN A 138 -33.05 3.11 25.60
N THR A 139 -32.80 2.54 24.42
CA THR A 139 -31.64 2.89 23.57
C THR A 139 -32.10 3.62 22.32
N ILE A 140 -31.59 4.83 22.13
CA ILE A 140 -31.74 5.60 20.90
C ILE A 140 -30.42 5.54 20.15
N LEU A 141 -30.44 4.99 18.94
CA LEU A 141 -29.30 4.80 18.06
C LEU A 141 -29.42 5.71 16.85
N LEU A 142 -28.53 6.70 16.74
CA LEU A 142 -28.42 7.56 15.57
C LEU A 142 -27.34 6.99 14.65
N VAL A 143 -27.75 6.57 13.46
CA VAL A 143 -26.87 6.07 12.42
C VAL A 143 -26.80 7.11 11.31
N PHE A 144 -25.64 7.75 11.18
CA PHE A 144 -25.44 8.74 10.14
C PHE A 144 -24.85 8.11 8.88
N GLU A 145 -25.64 8.11 7.80
CA GLU A 145 -25.32 7.47 6.53
C GLU A 145 -25.40 8.46 5.38
N ALA A 146 -24.52 8.31 4.39
CA ALA A 146 -24.60 9.07 3.14
C ALA A 146 -25.05 8.16 1.97
N PRO A 147 -25.73 8.69 0.94
CA PRO A 147 -26.29 7.89 -0.16
C PRO A 147 -25.31 7.00 -0.93
N LYS A 148 -23.99 7.32 -0.89
CA LYS A 148 -22.90 6.62 -1.59
C LYS A 148 -22.13 5.60 -0.72
N GLN A 149 -22.59 5.33 0.49
CA GLN A 149 -21.93 4.42 1.44
C GLN A 149 -22.74 3.14 1.64
N LEU A 150 -22.15 2.13 2.28
CA LEU A 150 -22.91 0.97 2.75
C LEU A 150 -24.05 1.48 3.64
N ARG A 151 -25.26 1.16 3.22
CA ARG A 151 -26.50 1.47 3.92
C ARG A 151 -26.65 0.45 5.03
N LEU A 152 -26.23 0.78 6.25
CA LEU A 152 -26.54 -0.06 7.42
C LEU A 152 -28.05 -0.23 7.52
N ARG A 153 -28.85 0.77 7.12
CA ARG A 153 -30.32 0.66 6.97
C ARG A 153 -30.79 -0.57 6.18
N ASP A 154 -30.01 -1.08 5.22
CA ASP A 154 -30.37 -2.27 4.42
C ASP A 154 -30.00 -3.56 5.16
N ARG A 155 -29.16 -3.45 6.19
CA ARG A 155 -28.76 -4.50 7.14
C ARG A 155 -29.55 -4.38 8.47
N PHE A 156 -30.50 -3.46 8.60
CA PHE A 156 -31.46 -3.41 9.71
C PHE A 156 -32.84 -3.84 9.18
N PRO A 157 -33.66 -4.60 9.92
CA PRO A 157 -33.48 -5.00 11.33
C PRO A 157 -32.92 -6.42 11.59
N ASP A 158 -33.00 -7.31 10.61
CA ASP A 158 -32.93 -8.76 10.81
C ASP A 158 -31.59 -9.37 11.27
N PRO A 159 -30.40 -8.78 11.10
CA PRO A 159 -29.13 -9.31 11.62
C PRO A 159 -28.74 -8.80 13.03
N LEU A 160 -29.22 -7.61 13.43
CA LEU A 160 -28.64 -6.88 14.58
C LEU A 160 -29.35 -7.18 15.92
N LEU A 161 -30.64 -7.55 15.88
CA LEU A 161 -31.41 -7.99 17.06
C LEU A 161 -31.80 -9.47 17.06
N LEU A 162 -31.66 -10.21 15.94
CA LEU A 162 -31.80 -11.67 15.95
C LEU A 162 -30.74 -12.23 16.92
N ASN A 163 -31.18 -12.92 17.97
CA ASN A 163 -30.36 -13.41 19.08
C ASN A 163 -29.92 -12.34 20.10
N SER A 164 -30.61 -11.19 20.22
CA SER A 164 -30.47 -10.36 21.42
C SER A 164 -31.18 -11.05 22.58
N HIS A 165 -30.42 -11.62 23.51
CA HIS A 165 -30.99 -12.02 24.79
C HIS A 165 -31.51 -10.74 25.49
N ASN A 166 -32.72 -10.78 26.04
CA ASN A 166 -33.33 -9.65 26.76
C ASN A 166 -32.37 -9.02 27.81
N ASP A 167 -31.47 -9.83 28.38
CA ASP A 167 -30.47 -9.39 29.35
C ASP A 167 -29.44 -8.40 28.78
N THR A 168 -29.15 -8.47 27.47
CA THR A 168 -28.15 -7.62 26.82
C THR A 168 -28.60 -6.17 26.63
N LEU A 169 -29.91 -5.90 26.51
CA LEU A 169 -30.44 -4.55 26.33
C LEU A 169 -30.24 -3.64 27.55
N SER A 170 -29.97 -4.25 28.73
CA SER A 170 -29.62 -3.52 29.95
C SER A 170 -28.22 -2.91 29.93
N ASP A 171 -27.35 -3.37 29.03
CA ASP A 171 -26.00 -2.85 28.83
C ASP A 171 -25.99 -1.78 27.74
N PRO A 172 -25.64 -0.51 28.01
CA PRO A 172 -25.68 0.55 27.00
C PRO A 172 -24.73 0.35 25.81
N PHE A 173 -23.78 -0.60 25.90
CA PHE A 173 -22.83 -0.92 24.84
C PHE A 173 -23.28 -2.09 23.96
N TRP A 174 -24.49 -2.64 24.17
CA TRP A 174 -24.98 -3.85 23.48
C TRP A 174 -24.91 -3.79 21.95
N PHE A 175 -25.00 -2.58 21.37
CA PHE A 175 -24.98 -2.40 19.92
C PHE A 175 -23.57 -2.53 19.31
N TYR A 176 -22.52 -2.24 20.08
CA TYR A 176 -21.14 -2.23 19.56
C TYR A 176 -20.68 -3.60 19.06
N PRO A 177 -20.92 -4.72 19.77
CA PRO A 177 -20.64 -6.05 19.23
C PRO A 177 -21.30 -6.32 17.86
N ARG A 178 -22.48 -5.76 17.63
CA ARG A 178 -23.21 -5.94 16.36
C ARG A 178 -22.61 -5.09 15.25
N LEU A 179 -22.30 -3.84 15.55
CA LEU A 179 -21.52 -2.97 14.67
C LEU A 179 -20.17 -3.61 14.29
N PHE A 180 -19.49 -4.23 15.25
CA PHE A 180 -18.16 -4.80 15.04
C PHE A 180 -18.17 -6.06 14.20
N GLU A 181 -19.30 -6.75 14.09
CA GLU A 181 -19.47 -7.85 13.13
C GLU A 181 -19.30 -7.35 11.69
N ASP A 182 -20.05 -6.32 11.31
CA ASP A 182 -19.96 -5.68 10.00
C ASP A 182 -18.59 -5.00 9.80
N LEU A 183 -18.09 -4.29 10.81
CA LEU A 183 -16.80 -3.62 10.74
C LEU A 183 -15.67 -4.62 10.50
N SER A 184 -15.65 -5.74 11.24
CA SER A 184 -14.62 -6.77 11.13
C SER A 184 -14.65 -7.43 9.77
N LEU A 185 -15.84 -7.71 9.23
CA LEU A 185 -16.00 -8.29 7.90
C LEU A 185 -15.46 -7.34 6.81
N LEU A 186 -15.78 -6.05 6.88
CA LEU A 186 -15.27 -5.08 5.91
C LEU A 186 -13.75 -4.91 6.00
N GLN A 187 -13.20 -4.91 7.22
CA GLN A 187 -11.76 -4.83 7.45
C GLN A 187 -11.04 -6.10 6.94
N ASP A 188 -11.56 -7.29 7.23
CA ASP A 188 -11.00 -8.55 6.74
C ASP A 188 -10.96 -8.56 5.20
N ASN A 189 -12.07 -8.23 4.54
CA ASN A 189 -12.12 -8.09 3.09
C ASN A 189 -11.08 -7.10 2.54
N SER A 190 -10.85 -5.98 3.23
CA SER A 190 -9.87 -4.97 2.82
C SER A 190 -8.44 -5.49 2.95
N VAL A 191 -8.14 -6.22 4.03
CA VAL A 191 -6.83 -6.83 4.27
C VAL A 191 -6.55 -7.94 3.26
N TRP A 192 -7.53 -8.80 2.95
CA TRP A 192 -7.39 -9.85 1.94
C TRP A 192 -7.23 -9.28 0.54
N ALA A 193 -7.97 -8.23 0.18
CA ALA A 193 -7.81 -7.58 -1.12
C ALA A 193 -6.37 -7.11 -1.32
N VAL A 194 -5.78 -6.43 -0.32
CA VAL A 194 -4.37 -6.03 -0.36
C VAL A 194 -3.46 -7.25 -0.52
N ARG A 195 -3.64 -8.30 0.29
CA ARG A 195 -2.88 -9.55 0.17
C ARG A 195 -2.95 -10.12 -1.25
N ASP A 196 -4.13 -10.14 -1.87
CA ASP A 196 -4.33 -10.63 -3.23
C ASP A 196 -3.53 -9.85 -4.27
N HIS A 197 -3.51 -8.53 -4.15
CA HIS A 197 -2.65 -7.70 -5.00
C HIS A 197 -1.17 -8.00 -4.79
N VAL A 198 -0.72 -8.11 -3.53
CA VAL A 198 0.68 -8.47 -3.20
C VAL A 198 1.04 -9.85 -3.76
N ARG A 199 0.18 -10.85 -3.57
CA ARG A 199 0.42 -12.21 -4.07
C ARG A 199 0.50 -12.27 -5.59
N ARG A 200 -0.25 -11.44 -6.31
CA ARG A 200 -0.13 -11.34 -7.78
C ARG A 200 1.21 -10.78 -8.21
N ILE A 201 1.76 -9.82 -7.46
CA ILE A 201 3.09 -9.26 -7.70
C ILE A 201 4.15 -10.35 -7.48
N GLU A 202 4.10 -11.05 -6.34
CA GLU A 202 5.07 -12.10 -5.98
C GLU A 202 5.12 -13.27 -6.98
N LYS A 203 4.02 -13.54 -7.67
CA LYS A 203 3.93 -14.61 -8.69
C LYS A 203 4.53 -14.22 -10.04
N THR A 204 5.10 -13.02 -10.18
CA THR A 204 5.73 -12.59 -11.43
C THR A 204 6.98 -13.43 -11.69
N ASP A 205 7.11 -13.93 -12.92
CA ASP A 205 8.25 -14.75 -13.34
C ASP A 205 9.54 -13.92 -13.39
N LEU A 206 10.50 -14.27 -12.53
CA LEU A 206 11.80 -13.60 -12.42
C LEU A 206 12.83 -14.08 -13.45
N THR A 207 12.52 -15.10 -14.24
CA THR A 207 13.45 -15.63 -15.26
C THR A 207 13.47 -14.78 -16.54
N GLN A 208 12.42 -14.01 -16.76
CA GLN A 208 12.26 -13.16 -17.93
C GLN A 208 12.89 -11.78 -17.71
N LYS A 209 12.93 -10.98 -18.78
CA LYS A 209 13.31 -9.57 -18.68
C LYS A 209 12.41 -8.88 -17.64
N PRO A 210 12.99 -8.19 -16.64
CA PRO A 210 12.18 -7.54 -15.62
C PRO A 210 11.42 -6.36 -16.23
N GLU A 211 10.09 -6.43 -16.19
CA GLU A 211 9.19 -5.35 -16.59
C GLU A 211 8.16 -5.05 -15.48
N PRO A 212 8.65 -4.59 -14.30
CA PRO A 212 7.78 -4.35 -13.15
C PRO A 212 6.81 -3.18 -13.41
N LYS A 213 5.54 -3.38 -13.03
CA LYS A 213 4.50 -2.35 -13.10
C LYS A 213 4.56 -1.43 -11.88
N TYR A 214 5.59 -0.58 -11.78
CA TYR A 214 5.84 0.28 -10.62
C TYR A 214 4.62 1.10 -10.18
N ARG A 215 3.83 1.64 -11.13
CA ARG A 215 2.62 2.42 -10.80
C ARG A 215 1.60 1.59 -10.02
N ALA A 216 1.36 0.34 -10.45
CA ALA A 216 0.42 -0.57 -9.81
C ALA A 216 0.94 -1.04 -8.44
N MET A 217 2.24 -1.29 -8.32
CA MET A 217 2.88 -1.63 -7.03
C MET A 217 2.75 -0.47 -6.04
N HIS A 218 3.03 0.77 -6.48
CA HIS A 218 2.87 1.98 -5.69
C HIS A 218 1.41 2.23 -5.29
N ASP A 219 0.45 2.05 -6.19
CA ASP A 219 -0.97 2.17 -5.84
C ASP A 219 -1.37 1.12 -4.80
N THR A 220 -0.94 -0.13 -4.96
CA THR A 220 -1.14 -1.17 -3.95
C THR A 220 -0.54 -0.76 -2.61
N ALA A 221 0.64 -0.14 -2.59
CA ALA A 221 1.30 0.32 -1.37
C ALA A 221 0.50 1.43 -0.68
N ARG A 222 0.01 2.43 -1.44
CA ARG A 222 -0.90 3.46 -0.93
C ARG A 222 -2.18 2.84 -0.34
N HIS A 223 -2.73 1.82 -0.99
CA HIS A 223 -3.89 1.12 -0.45
C HIS A 223 -3.58 0.35 0.84
N ALA A 224 -2.47 -0.39 0.89
CA ALA A 224 -2.02 -1.10 2.08
C ALA A 224 -1.82 -0.15 3.26
N ILE A 225 -1.18 1.01 3.05
CA ILE A 225 -0.97 2.03 4.07
C ILE A 225 -2.31 2.51 4.65
N HIS A 226 -3.27 2.88 3.80
CA HIS A 226 -4.57 3.37 4.28
C HIS A 226 -5.37 2.30 5.02
N VAL A 227 -5.35 1.04 4.54
CA VAL A 227 -6.03 -0.07 5.22
C VAL A 227 -5.41 -0.27 6.61
N SER A 228 -4.08 -0.34 6.71
CA SER A 228 -3.38 -0.42 7.99
C SER A 228 -3.73 0.74 8.93
N GLU A 229 -3.69 1.98 8.43
CA GLU A 229 -4.03 3.18 9.21
C GLU A 229 -5.46 3.12 9.77
N THR A 230 -6.45 2.81 8.91
CA THR A 230 -7.84 2.72 9.36
C THR A 230 -8.06 1.62 10.40
N LEU A 231 -7.35 0.51 10.26
CA LEU A 231 -7.45 -0.62 11.17
C LEU A 231 -6.79 -0.32 12.53
N GLU A 232 -5.64 0.37 12.54
CA GLU A 232 -5.00 0.87 13.77
C GLU A 232 -5.90 1.87 14.51
N VAL A 233 -6.56 2.78 13.79
CA VAL A 233 -7.49 3.73 14.40
C VAL A 233 -8.73 3.01 14.94
N ALA A 234 -9.25 2.01 14.22
CA ALA A 234 -10.35 1.18 14.72
C ALA A 234 -9.96 0.43 16.00
N GLU A 235 -8.76 -0.17 16.06
CA GLU A 235 -8.24 -0.85 17.25
C GLU A 235 -8.20 0.10 18.47
N LYS A 236 -7.65 1.31 18.28
CA LYS A 236 -7.60 2.33 19.34
C LYS A 236 -9.00 2.72 19.82
N THR A 237 -9.93 2.86 18.87
CA THR A 237 -11.32 3.24 19.15
C THR A 237 -12.06 2.15 19.93
N ILE A 238 -11.90 0.87 19.54
CA ILE A 238 -12.51 -0.26 20.27
C ILE A 238 -11.89 -0.44 21.65
N THR A 239 -10.58 -0.25 21.80
CA THR A 239 -9.92 -0.28 23.11
C THR A 239 -10.51 0.77 24.06
N ALA A 240 -10.75 1.99 23.57
CA ALA A 240 -11.40 3.04 24.34
C ALA A 240 -12.84 2.68 24.73
N ILE A 241 -13.59 2.02 23.83
CA ILE A 241 -14.93 1.51 24.10
C ILE A 241 -14.91 0.45 25.21
N ILE A 242 -13.98 -0.51 25.15
CA ILE A 242 -13.81 -1.56 26.18
C ILE A 242 -13.48 -0.94 27.53
N GLN A 243 -12.57 0.03 27.55
CA GLN A 243 -12.19 0.73 28.78
C GLN A 243 -13.40 1.44 29.40
N GLN A 244 -14.16 2.18 28.60
CA GLN A 244 -15.35 2.88 29.08
C GLN A 244 -16.46 1.92 29.53
N HIS A 245 -16.66 0.81 28.81
CA HIS A 245 -17.59 -0.25 29.21
C HIS A 245 -17.22 -0.83 30.58
N SER A 246 -15.93 -1.11 30.80
CA SER A 246 -15.42 -1.63 32.09
C SER A 246 -15.63 -0.63 33.23
N THR A 247 -15.40 0.67 32.97
CA THR A 247 -15.67 1.73 33.95
C THR A 247 -17.16 1.83 34.27
N PHE A 248 -18.01 1.79 33.25
CA PHE A 248 -19.46 1.82 33.43
C PHE A 248 -19.97 0.60 34.19
N GLU A 249 -19.51 -0.61 33.86
CA GLU A 249 -19.86 -1.84 34.57
C GLU A 249 -19.52 -1.74 36.06
N ALA A 250 -18.30 -1.30 36.39
CA ALA A 250 -17.83 -1.21 37.77
C ALA A 250 -18.72 -0.29 38.61
N GLU A 251 -19.14 0.83 38.02
CA GLU A 251 -20.03 1.81 38.66
C GLU A 251 -21.48 1.30 38.73
N ALA A 252 -22.06 0.86 37.62
CA ALA A 252 -23.45 0.46 37.52
C ALA A 252 -23.77 -0.80 38.36
N ALA A 253 -22.80 -1.71 38.51
CA ALA A 253 -22.98 -2.91 39.31
C ALA A 253 -22.85 -2.68 40.82
N GLY A 254 -22.28 -1.56 41.27
CA GLY A 254 -22.08 -1.27 42.70
C GLY A 254 -21.36 -2.37 43.48
N GLY A 255 -20.48 -3.15 42.80
CA GLY A 255 -19.78 -4.31 43.38
C GLY A 255 -20.59 -5.62 43.47
N SER A 256 -21.88 -5.63 43.11
CA SER A 256 -22.74 -6.81 43.17
C SER A 256 -22.47 -7.81 42.05
N ARG A 257 -22.17 -9.08 42.40
CA ARG A 257 -21.89 -10.16 41.42
C ARG A 257 -23.06 -10.39 40.42
N PRO A 258 -24.32 -10.52 40.87
CA PRO A 258 -25.46 -10.65 39.94
C PRO A 258 -25.63 -9.43 39.01
N ALA A 259 -25.31 -8.22 39.47
CA ALA A 259 -25.40 -7.03 38.63
C ALA A 259 -24.30 -7.00 37.56
N LYS A 260 -23.07 -7.39 37.91
CA LYS A 260 -21.96 -7.54 36.93
C LYS A 260 -22.25 -8.57 35.85
N ALA A 261 -22.95 -9.66 36.19
CA ALA A 261 -23.26 -10.72 35.23
C ALA A 261 -24.05 -10.22 33.99
N LYS A 262 -24.80 -9.12 34.12
CA LYS A 262 -25.57 -8.52 33.00
C LYS A 262 -24.67 -7.93 31.91
N PHE A 263 -23.52 -7.37 32.29
CA PHE A 263 -22.58 -6.71 31.37
C PHE A 263 -21.57 -7.67 30.74
N ARG A 264 -21.44 -8.87 31.33
CA ARG A 264 -20.40 -9.86 30.99
C ARG A 264 -20.41 -10.26 29.51
N HIS A 265 -21.59 -10.56 28.97
CA HIS A 265 -21.70 -11.04 27.58
C HIS A 265 -21.26 -9.96 26.56
N VAL A 266 -21.61 -8.70 26.80
CA VAL A 266 -21.17 -7.59 25.95
C VAL A 266 -19.66 -7.40 26.09
N GLY A 267 -19.13 -7.37 27.32
CA GLY A 267 -17.69 -7.27 27.58
C GLY A 267 -16.86 -8.37 26.90
N GLU A 268 -17.28 -9.63 27.01
CA GLU A 268 -16.62 -10.78 26.38
C GLU A 268 -16.62 -10.66 24.84
N ARG A 269 -17.73 -10.21 24.24
CA ARG A 269 -17.78 -9.97 22.78
C ARG A 269 -16.90 -8.80 22.36
N LEU A 270 -16.89 -7.70 23.09
CA LEU A 270 -16.01 -6.56 22.80
C LEU A 270 -14.53 -6.98 22.82
N LEU A 271 -14.13 -7.76 23.83
CA LEU A 271 -12.80 -8.34 23.96
C LEU A 271 -12.46 -9.29 22.81
N TRP A 272 -13.43 -10.05 22.31
CA TRP A 272 -13.22 -10.89 21.13
C TRP A 272 -12.98 -10.07 19.86
N TYR A 273 -13.79 -9.02 19.62
CA TYR A 273 -13.65 -8.20 18.41
C TYR A 273 -12.32 -7.42 18.38
N ILE A 274 -11.87 -6.85 19.51
CA ILE A 274 -10.55 -6.21 19.55
C ILE A 274 -9.44 -7.20 19.19
N HIS A 275 -9.53 -8.43 19.69
CA HIS A 275 -8.53 -9.46 19.40
C HIS A 275 -8.51 -9.84 17.91
N ILE A 276 -9.68 -9.96 17.27
CA ILE A 276 -9.75 -10.24 15.84
C ILE A 276 -9.21 -9.08 15.00
N LEU A 277 -9.51 -7.82 15.37
CA LEU A 277 -8.95 -6.65 14.69
C LEU A 277 -7.43 -6.57 14.86
N GLN A 278 -6.90 -6.93 16.04
CA GLN A 278 -5.45 -7.02 16.27
C GLN A 278 -4.78 -8.07 15.38
N SER A 279 -5.42 -9.24 15.22
CA SER A 279 -4.94 -10.27 14.30
C SER A 279 -4.94 -9.80 12.84
N LEU A 280 -6.01 -9.09 12.41
CA LEU A 280 -6.07 -8.45 11.11
C LEU A 280 -4.97 -7.39 10.94
N ARG A 281 -4.65 -6.61 11.98
CA ARG A 281 -3.59 -5.60 11.95
C ARG A 281 -2.23 -6.25 11.73
N CYS A 282 -1.93 -7.34 12.44
CA CYS A 282 -0.70 -8.10 12.22
C CYS A 282 -0.59 -8.57 10.77
N ARG A 283 -1.67 -9.08 10.18
CA ARG A 283 -1.71 -9.48 8.77
C ARG A 283 -1.51 -8.30 7.82
N ALA A 284 -2.17 -7.17 8.08
CA ALA A 284 -2.02 -5.95 7.29
C ALA A 284 -0.56 -5.45 7.31
N SER A 285 0.10 -5.49 8.48
CA SER A 285 1.53 -5.15 8.63
C SER A 285 2.42 -6.08 7.81
N ALA A 286 2.21 -7.41 7.91
CA ALA A 286 2.97 -8.38 7.14
C ALA A 286 2.78 -8.20 5.62
N ASN A 287 1.55 -7.92 5.16
CA ASN A 287 1.29 -7.63 3.74
C ASN A 287 2.01 -6.37 3.26
N LYS A 288 2.05 -5.32 4.10
CA LYS A 288 2.77 -4.08 3.81
C LYS A 288 4.27 -4.31 3.70
N GLU A 289 4.87 -5.06 4.63
CA GLU A 289 6.28 -5.42 4.60
C GLU A 289 6.65 -6.27 3.37
N ARG A 290 5.83 -7.28 3.05
CA ARG A 290 6.00 -8.09 1.84
C ARG A 290 5.98 -7.24 0.58
N LEU A 291 5.02 -6.31 0.46
CA LEU A 291 4.93 -5.43 -0.69
C LEU A 291 6.16 -4.51 -0.83
N LEU A 292 6.66 -3.97 0.29
CA LEU A 292 7.88 -3.14 0.27
C LEU A 292 9.10 -3.96 -0.18
N ASN A 293 9.21 -5.20 0.29
CA ASN A 293 10.26 -6.12 -0.15
C ASN A 293 10.16 -6.42 -1.65
N GLU A 294 8.96 -6.66 -2.19
CA GLU A 294 8.74 -6.87 -3.63
C GLU A 294 9.08 -5.64 -4.47
N ILE A 295 8.76 -4.43 -3.99
CA ILE A 295 9.15 -3.19 -4.66
C ILE A 295 10.68 -3.09 -4.72
N GLN A 296 11.37 -3.38 -3.63
CA GLN A 296 12.83 -3.35 -3.58
C GLN A 296 13.45 -4.41 -4.50
N LEU A 297 12.90 -5.63 -4.51
CA LEU A 297 13.32 -6.70 -5.42
C LEU A 297 13.18 -6.28 -6.88
N ALA A 298 12.06 -5.64 -7.24
CA ALA A 298 11.82 -5.16 -8.59
C ALA A 298 12.87 -4.12 -9.04
N PHE A 299 13.22 -3.15 -8.18
CA PHE A 299 14.27 -2.17 -8.48
C PHE A 299 15.65 -2.84 -8.67
N ASN A 300 16.02 -3.74 -7.75
CA ASN A 300 17.30 -4.44 -7.82
C ASN A 300 17.39 -5.34 -9.05
N SER A 301 16.30 -6.00 -9.42
CA SER A 301 16.22 -6.86 -10.61
C SER A 301 16.44 -6.06 -11.90
N VAL A 302 15.75 -4.91 -12.05
CA VAL A 302 15.95 -4.01 -13.20
C VAL A 302 17.39 -3.49 -13.24
N ALA A 303 17.93 -3.02 -12.12
CA ALA A 303 19.31 -2.53 -12.06
C ALA A 303 20.33 -3.62 -12.44
N GLN A 304 20.13 -4.85 -11.97
CA GLN A 304 20.99 -6.00 -12.33
C GLN A 304 20.87 -6.34 -13.81
N TYR A 305 19.67 -6.30 -14.38
CA TYR A 305 19.44 -6.52 -15.80
C TYR A 305 20.14 -5.44 -16.65
N ASP A 306 19.94 -4.16 -16.34
CA ASP A 306 20.55 -3.03 -17.05
C ASP A 306 22.09 -3.07 -16.96
N SER A 307 22.63 -3.48 -15.81
CA SER A 307 24.06 -3.69 -15.64
C SER A 307 24.59 -4.81 -16.56
N ARG A 308 23.88 -5.93 -16.65
CA ARG A 308 24.23 -7.03 -17.58
C ARG A 308 24.14 -6.60 -19.04
N ILE A 309 23.14 -5.81 -19.41
CA ILE A 309 23.01 -5.26 -20.76
C ILE A 309 24.16 -4.29 -21.05
N SER A 310 24.50 -3.41 -20.11
CA SER A 310 25.63 -2.48 -20.24
C SER A 310 26.97 -3.21 -20.42
N VAL A 311 27.20 -4.30 -19.69
CA VAL A 311 28.39 -5.16 -19.88
C VAL A 311 28.39 -5.78 -21.28
N LYS A 312 27.27 -6.31 -21.76
CA LYS A 312 27.17 -6.88 -23.11
C LYS A 312 27.39 -5.83 -24.20
N ILE A 313 26.85 -4.62 -24.02
CA ILE A 313 27.10 -3.48 -24.91
C ILE A 313 28.58 -3.14 -24.89
N GLY A 314 29.20 -3.05 -23.71
CA GLY A 314 30.64 -2.80 -23.57
C GLY A 314 31.50 -3.85 -24.29
N GLN A 315 31.15 -5.14 -24.17
CA GLN A 315 31.82 -6.23 -24.87
C GLN A 315 31.63 -6.14 -26.39
N ALA A 316 30.40 -5.86 -26.85
CA ALA A 316 30.11 -5.68 -28.28
C ALA A 316 30.90 -4.49 -28.85
N THR A 317 30.90 -3.35 -28.16
CA THR A 317 31.69 -2.16 -28.53
C THR A 317 33.20 -2.45 -28.52
N GLN A 318 33.69 -3.26 -27.58
CA GLN A 318 35.09 -3.67 -27.55
C GLN A 318 35.45 -4.52 -28.78
N SER A 319 34.59 -5.47 -29.15
CA SER A 319 34.78 -6.29 -30.36
C SER A 319 34.71 -5.47 -31.64
N ASP A 320 33.79 -4.51 -31.72
CA ASP A 320 33.66 -3.58 -32.84
C ASP A 320 34.89 -2.66 -32.94
N SER A 321 35.40 -2.18 -31.80
CA SER A 321 36.64 -1.41 -31.73
C SER A 321 37.85 -2.23 -32.22
N ALA A 322 37.89 -3.53 -31.94
CA ALA A 322 38.93 -4.40 -32.46
C ALA A 322 38.83 -4.53 -33.99
N ALA A 323 37.63 -4.74 -34.54
CA ALA A 323 37.40 -4.77 -35.99
C ALA A 323 37.79 -3.45 -36.67
N MET A 324 37.42 -2.30 -36.08
CA MET A 324 37.83 -0.98 -36.57
C MET A 324 39.35 -0.81 -36.59
N LYS A 325 40.05 -1.25 -35.52
CA LYS A 325 41.52 -1.23 -35.48
C LYS A 325 42.13 -2.09 -36.59
N THR A 326 41.56 -3.25 -36.89
CA THR A 326 42.03 -4.11 -37.99
C THR A 326 41.82 -3.44 -39.35
N ILE A 327 40.65 -2.85 -39.61
CA ILE A 327 40.40 -2.11 -40.87
C ILE A 327 41.40 -0.97 -41.01
N ALA A 328 41.58 -0.16 -39.96
CA ALA A 328 42.55 0.93 -39.95
C ALA A 328 43.98 0.43 -40.23
N PHE A 329 44.38 -0.68 -39.61
CA PHE A 329 45.68 -1.32 -39.87
C PHE A 329 45.83 -1.77 -41.33
N VAL A 330 44.82 -2.41 -41.90
CA VAL A 330 44.81 -2.85 -43.31
C VAL A 330 44.95 -1.63 -44.23
N THR A 331 44.15 -0.58 -44.02
CA THR A 331 44.24 0.65 -44.83
C THR A 331 45.61 1.30 -44.74
N LEU A 332 46.20 1.42 -43.55
CA LEU A 332 47.54 1.96 -43.35
C LEU A 332 48.63 1.11 -44.04
N THR A 333 48.43 -0.20 -44.16
CA THR A 333 49.38 -1.11 -44.80
C THR A 333 49.34 -1.01 -46.32
N PHE A 334 48.14 -0.93 -46.91
CA PHE A 334 47.98 -0.88 -48.37
C PHE A 334 48.16 0.53 -48.94
N LEU A 335 47.85 1.58 -48.19
CA LEU A 335 47.93 2.96 -48.68
C LEU A 335 49.30 3.35 -49.26
N PRO A 336 50.46 2.97 -48.67
CA PRO A 336 51.78 3.20 -49.27
C PRO A 336 51.98 2.45 -50.58
N ALA A 337 51.57 1.19 -50.66
CA ALA A 337 51.67 0.37 -51.87
C ALA A 337 50.79 0.91 -53.00
N THR A 338 49.57 1.35 -52.67
CA THR A 338 48.64 1.94 -53.64
C THR A 338 49.16 3.29 -54.16
N PHE A 339 49.76 4.11 -53.29
CA PHE A 339 50.44 5.35 -53.69
C PHE A 339 51.60 5.07 -54.65
N ILE A 340 52.43 4.08 -54.36
CA ILE A 340 53.54 3.67 -55.23
C ILE A 340 53.02 3.16 -56.58
N SER A 341 51.95 2.36 -56.60
CA SER A 341 51.34 1.87 -57.84
C SER A 341 50.79 3.00 -58.70
N ALA A 342 50.09 3.97 -58.10
CA ALA A 342 49.61 5.16 -58.81
C ALA A 342 50.76 6.00 -59.36
N LEU A 343 51.86 6.11 -58.61
CA LEU A 343 53.07 6.82 -59.03
C LEU A 343 53.72 6.17 -60.27
N PHE A 344 53.81 4.84 -60.32
CA PHE A 344 54.31 4.12 -61.49
C PHE A 344 53.35 4.12 -62.68
N SER A 345 52.03 4.26 -62.44
CA SER A 345 51.04 4.44 -63.51
C SER A 345 51.14 5.79 -64.21
N MET A 346 51.78 6.79 -63.58
CA MET A 346 52.04 8.10 -64.20
C MET A 346 53.28 8.02 -65.10
N SER A 347 53.19 7.34 -66.26
CA SER A 347 54.09 7.42 -67.44
C SER A 347 55.61 7.56 -67.23
N PHE A 348 56.19 7.03 -66.14
CA PHE A 348 57.66 7.08 -65.94
C PHE A 348 58.42 5.99 -66.71
N PHE A 349 57.73 4.98 -67.25
CA PHE A 349 58.28 3.95 -68.14
C PHE A 349 57.61 4.06 -69.52
N SER A 350 58.39 4.37 -70.55
CA SER A 350 57.96 4.36 -71.95
C SER A 350 58.71 3.26 -72.71
N VAL A 351 57.98 2.41 -73.43
CA VAL A 351 58.58 1.45 -74.37
C VAL A 351 58.88 2.21 -75.65
N ASP A 352 60.09 2.06 -76.18
CA ASP A 352 60.51 2.65 -77.45
C ASP A 352 60.10 1.71 -78.59
N ASP A 353 59.30 2.22 -79.53
CA ASP A 353 58.57 1.42 -80.54
C ASP A 353 59.50 0.79 -81.60
N ASP A 354 60.74 1.24 -81.74
CA ASP A 354 61.66 0.81 -82.80
C ASP A 354 62.67 -0.28 -82.40
N THR A 355 62.93 -0.50 -81.10
CA THR A 355 63.99 -1.43 -80.66
C THR A 355 63.53 -2.52 -79.71
N GLY A 356 62.31 -2.42 -79.15
CA GLY A 356 61.75 -3.41 -78.23
C GLY A 356 62.50 -3.54 -76.89
N VAL A 357 63.42 -2.61 -76.59
CA VAL A 357 64.19 -2.58 -75.34
C VAL A 357 63.50 -1.66 -74.34
N TRP A 358 63.33 -2.13 -73.10
CA TRP A 358 62.78 -1.33 -72.01
C TRP A 358 63.76 -0.22 -71.61
N ILE A 359 63.42 1.05 -71.88
CA ILE A 359 64.20 2.21 -71.44
C ILE A 359 63.68 2.68 -70.08
N VAL A 360 64.53 2.63 -69.06
CA VAL A 360 64.27 3.17 -67.72
C VAL A 360 64.70 4.64 -67.72
N ASN A 361 63.79 5.57 -67.40
CA ASN A 361 64.09 7.01 -67.34
C ASN A 361 65.17 7.30 -66.27
N GLU A 362 66.16 8.14 -66.59
CA GLU A 362 67.34 8.48 -65.74
C GLU A 362 66.97 8.96 -64.32
N LYS A 363 65.73 9.42 -64.12
CA LYS A 363 65.22 9.86 -62.80
C LYS A 363 64.74 8.72 -61.89
N PHE A 364 64.99 7.46 -62.23
CA PHE A 364 64.66 6.30 -61.39
C PHE A 364 65.24 6.38 -59.96
N TRP A 365 66.35 7.09 -59.73
CA TRP A 365 66.89 7.30 -58.39
C TRP A 365 65.94 8.10 -57.47
N VAL A 366 65.10 8.97 -58.05
CA VAL A 366 64.09 9.77 -57.33
C VAL A 366 63.08 8.87 -56.63
N TYR A 367 62.79 7.68 -57.18
CA TYR A 367 61.92 6.69 -56.53
C TYR A 367 62.45 6.28 -55.15
N TRP A 368 63.74 5.92 -55.03
CA TRP A 368 64.30 5.46 -53.75
C TRP A 368 64.34 6.56 -52.69
N VAL A 369 64.47 7.82 -53.13
CA VAL A 369 64.44 9.00 -52.27
C VAL A 369 63.05 9.22 -51.65
N PHE A 370 61.96 8.88 -52.34
CA PHE A 370 60.61 9.01 -51.78
C PHE A 370 60.10 7.71 -51.14
N ALA A 371 60.47 6.56 -51.70
CA ALA A 371 60.00 5.26 -51.25
C ALA A 371 60.53 4.92 -49.85
N VAL A 372 61.84 5.01 -49.62
CA VAL A 372 62.46 4.62 -48.33
C VAL A 372 61.97 5.47 -47.16
N PRO A 373 61.86 6.81 -47.28
CA PRO A 373 61.29 7.61 -46.21
C PRO A 373 59.80 7.36 -46.01
N ALA A 374 59.02 7.13 -47.07
CA ALA A 374 57.59 6.84 -46.93
C ALA A 374 57.34 5.52 -46.18
N THR A 375 58.12 4.46 -46.44
CA THR A 375 58.03 3.19 -45.69
C THR A 375 58.49 3.35 -44.25
N LEU A 376 59.60 4.07 -43.99
CA LEU A 376 60.07 4.31 -42.63
C LEU A 376 59.10 5.20 -41.83
N PHE A 377 58.48 6.18 -42.47
CA PHE A 377 57.51 7.07 -41.85
C PHE A 377 56.21 6.38 -41.50
N THR A 378 55.69 5.54 -42.41
CA THR A 378 54.46 4.75 -42.16
C THR A 378 54.68 3.71 -41.06
N TRP A 379 55.83 3.05 -41.06
CA TRP A 379 56.20 2.11 -40.00
C TRP A 379 56.44 2.81 -38.65
N GLY A 380 57.12 3.97 -38.66
CA GLY A 380 57.35 4.80 -37.48
C GLY A 380 56.08 5.36 -36.86
N LEU A 381 55.11 5.79 -37.70
CA LEU A 381 53.78 6.22 -37.26
C LEU A 381 53.01 5.09 -36.58
N TRP A 382 53.08 3.88 -37.14
CA TRP A 382 52.42 2.72 -36.56
C TRP A 382 53.03 2.32 -35.20
N LEU A 383 54.36 2.27 -35.12
CA LEU A 383 55.06 1.97 -33.85
C LEU A 383 54.82 3.04 -32.78
N SER A 384 54.83 4.33 -33.18
CA SER A 384 54.46 5.42 -32.27
C SER A 384 53.02 5.32 -31.80
N TRP A 385 52.07 5.00 -32.69
CA TRP A 385 50.67 4.82 -32.30
C TRP A 385 50.50 3.68 -31.28
N GLN A 386 51.11 2.52 -31.54
CA GLN A 386 51.07 1.37 -30.63
C GLN A 386 51.69 1.68 -29.26
N TRP A 387 52.74 2.51 -29.23
CA TRP A 387 53.42 2.89 -28.00
C TRP A 387 52.64 3.95 -27.20
N PHE A 388 52.05 4.93 -27.88
CA PHE A 388 51.32 6.05 -27.25
C PHE A 388 49.90 5.68 -26.81
N TYR A 389 49.22 4.80 -27.53
CA TYR A 389 47.87 4.34 -27.22
C TYR A 389 47.86 2.89 -26.75
N ARG A 390 48.61 2.57 -25.68
CA ARG A 390 48.41 1.30 -24.98
C ARG A 390 47.00 1.30 -24.37
N PRO A 391 46.07 0.45 -24.80
CA PRO A 391 44.76 0.40 -24.18
C PRO A 391 44.92 -0.13 -22.75
N VAL A 392 44.39 0.59 -21.77
CA VAL A 392 44.21 0.07 -20.41
C VAL A 392 43.24 -1.10 -20.52
N LYS A 393 43.73 -2.33 -20.27
CA LYS A 393 42.88 -3.51 -20.17
C LYS A 393 42.06 -3.40 -18.90
N ILE A 394 40.79 -3.00 -19.02
CA ILE A 394 39.82 -3.14 -17.94
C ILE A 394 39.21 -4.53 -18.09
N GLY A 395 39.61 -5.49 -17.24
CA GLY A 395 38.95 -6.81 -17.16
C GLY A 395 39.82 -8.05 -16.92
N GLU A 396 41.13 -7.97 -16.71
CA GLU A 396 41.93 -9.12 -16.23
C GLU A 396 42.13 -9.07 -14.70
N GLU A 397 41.03 -9.12 -13.94
CA GLU A 397 41.05 -9.64 -12.56
C GLU A 397 39.91 -10.64 -12.40
N GLU A 398 40.23 -11.91 -12.64
CA GLU A 398 39.97 -13.09 -11.80
C GLU A 398 40.06 -14.35 -12.66
N ASN A 399 41.29 -14.86 -12.84
CA ASN A 399 41.44 -16.30 -12.95
C ASN A 399 41.36 -16.85 -11.51
N PRO A 400 40.37 -17.66 -11.15
CA PRO A 400 40.40 -18.33 -9.86
C PRO A 400 41.63 -19.25 -9.87
N VAL A 401 42.54 -18.97 -8.96
CA VAL A 401 43.75 -19.75 -8.71
C VAL A 401 43.34 -21.21 -8.50
N LYS A 402 43.50 -22.05 -9.53
CA LYS A 402 43.61 -23.50 -9.41
C LYS A 402 44.91 -23.81 -8.65
N LYS A 403 44.90 -23.60 -7.33
CA LYS A 403 45.99 -23.96 -6.42
C LYS A 403 45.46 -24.21 -5.00
N PHE A 404 44.35 -24.93 -4.91
CA PHE A 404 43.87 -25.50 -3.63
C PHE A 404 43.63 -27.02 -3.70
N GLY A 405 43.70 -27.64 -4.89
CA GLY A 405 43.64 -29.10 -5.07
C GLY A 405 44.97 -29.81 -4.81
N ASP A 406 46.10 -29.20 -5.17
CA ASP A 406 47.42 -29.84 -5.05
C ASP A 406 48.02 -29.75 -3.64
N LEU A 407 47.58 -28.79 -2.80
CA LEU A 407 48.05 -28.69 -1.41
C LEU A 407 47.45 -29.79 -0.52
N ILE A 408 46.23 -30.24 -0.81
CA ILE A 408 45.58 -31.34 -0.07
C ILE A 408 46.18 -32.68 -0.47
N GLY A 409 46.65 -32.84 -1.71
CA GLY A 409 47.37 -34.04 -2.17
C GLY A 409 48.75 -34.23 -1.54
N PHE A 410 49.44 -33.13 -1.20
CA PHE A 410 50.77 -33.19 -0.58
C PHE A 410 50.70 -33.44 0.93
N VAL A 411 49.71 -32.89 1.63
CA VAL A 411 49.52 -33.12 3.08
C VAL A 411 49.02 -34.54 3.36
N LYS A 412 48.23 -35.15 2.47
CA LYS A 412 47.72 -36.52 2.64
C LYS A 412 48.74 -37.62 2.33
N ARG A 413 49.90 -37.28 1.76
CA ARG A 413 50.96 -38.23 1.38
C ARG A 413 52.18 -38.21 2.31
N GLY A 414 52.18 -37.35 3.33
CA GLY A 414 53.26 -37.22 4.32
C GLY A 414 52.85 -37.49 5.78
N GLY A 415 51.70 -38.15 6.02
CA GLY A 415 51.13 -38.33 7.36
C GLY A 415 50.68 -39.77 7.68
N MET A 416 51.30 -40.77 7.05
CA MET A 416 51.18 -42.17 7.46
C MET A 416 52.61 -42.68 7.58
N ASP A 417 53.17 -42.57 8.79
CA ASP A 417 54.19 -43.42 9.40
C ASP A 417 54.50 -42.83 10.80
N GLU A 418 54.74 -43.68 11.81
CA GLU A 418 54.92 -43.42 13.25
C GLU A 418 53.59 -43.28 14.05
N GLU A 419 53.01 -44.34 14.61
CA GLU A 419 53.50 -45.31 15.60
C GLU A 419 53.64 -44.75 17.03
N CYS A 420 53.15 -45.56 17.97
CA CYS A 420 53.41 -45.59 19.41
C CYS A 420 52.51 -44.80 20.39
N GLN A 421 51.69 -45.60 21.10
CA GLN A 421 51.77 -45.83 22.56
C GLN A 421 51.90 -44.60 23.47
N ILE A 422 50.98 -44.46 24.43
CA ILE A 422 51.20 -44.79 25.84
C ILE A 422 49.85 -44.70 26.57
N SER A 423 49.72 -45.62 27.52
CA SER A 423 48.66 -45.86 28.50
C SER A 423 48.09 -44.64 29.21
#